data_AF-A0A5B2V4G5-F1
#
_entry.id   AF-A0A5B2V4G5-F1
#
_cell.length_a   1.000
_cell.length_b   1.000
_cell.length_c   1.000
_cell.angle_alpha   90.00
_cell.angle_beta   90.00
_cell.angle_gamma   90.00
#
_symmetry.space_group_name_H-M   'P 1'
#
loop_
_entity.id
_entity.type
_entity.pdbx_description
1 polymer ?
#
loop_
_entity_poly.entity_id
_entity_poly.type
_entity_poly.pdbx_seq_one_letter_code
_entity_poly.pdbx_strand_id
1 'polypeptide(L)'
;MTLPTLLRIKRLRVERAEQALQRQELRVGEAQRLHQTTLADHKQYRQWRQAQETRLFEQCKAQPINRKTLEQWQQQVARLREKEAALEQTIAEHAQTLAQERERLRLSRRQLQEAQQQVAKFNELNAHALAEELMLLEFKEEQELEEFRRTEAAS
;
A
#
# COMPACT_ATOMS: atom_id res chain seq x y z
N MET A 1 -4.43 -1.14 -33.92
CA MET A 1 -4.05 -2.04 -32.80
C MET A 1 -5.03 -3.21 -32.80
N THR A 2 -4.56 -4.45 -32.71
CA THR A 2 -5.43 -5.64 -32.72
C THR A 2 -5.95 -5.97 -31.31
N LEU A 3 -7.10 -6.65 -31.22
CA LEU A 3 -7.70 -7.07 -29.95
C LEU A 3 -6.76 -7.94 -29.08
N PRO A 4 -5.99 -8.90 -29.63
CA PRO A 4 -4.99 -9.65 -28.86
C PRO A 4 -3.87 -8.77 -28.28
N THR A 5 -3.45 -7.73 -29.03
CA THR A 5 -2.43 -6.78 -28.58
C THR A 5 -2.95 -5.96 -27.40
N LEU A 6 -4.20 -5.49 -27.47
CA LEU A 6 -4.84 -4.79 -26.37
C LEU A 6 -4.97 -5.68 -25.13
N LEU A 7 -5.37 -6.93 -25.30
CA LEU A 7 -5.48 -7.89 -24.20
C LEU A 7 -4.13 -8.14 -23.51
N ARG A 8 -3.04 -8.28 -24.29
CA ARG A 8 -1.68 -8.36 -23.74
C ARG A 8 -1.32 -7.14 -22.91
N ILE A 9 -1.60 -5.93 -23.40
CA ILE A 9 -1.36 -4.68 -22.67
C ILE A 9 -2.16 -4.65 -21.36
N LYS A 10 -3.42 -5.12 -21.37
CA LYS A 10 -4.25 -5.15 -20.16
C LYS A 10 -3.72 -6.14 -19.13
N ARG A 11 -3.27 -7.33 -19.54
CA ARG A 11 -2.61 -8.30 -18.65
C ARG A 11 -1.34 -7.74 -18.01
N LEU A 12 -0.49 -7.07 -18.79
CA LEU A 12 0.69 -6.36 -18.25
C LEU A 12 0.33 -5.27 -17.23
N ARG A 13 -0.83 -4.62 -17.35
CA ARG A 13 -1.29 -3.64 -16.35
C ARG A 13 -1.71 -4.31 -15.05
N VAL A 14 -2.28 -5.52 -15.11
CA VAL A 14 -2.59 -6.32 -13.91
C VAL A 14 -1.30 -6.69 -13.19
N GLU A 15 -0.32 -7.27 -13.90
CA GLU A 15 0.98 -7.63 -13.31
C GLU A 15 1.67 -6.43 -12.64
N ARG A 16 1.63 -5.25 -13.27
CA ARG A 16 2.16 -4.02 -12.67
C ARG A 16 1.38 -3.58 -11.43
N ALA A 17 0.05 -3.72 -11.43
CA ALA A 17 -0.78 -3.39 -10.28
C ALA A 17 -0.55 -4.36 -9.11
N GLU A 18 -0.30 -5.65 -9.38
CA GLU A 18 0.08 -6.65 -8.38
C GLU A 18 1.43 -6.31 -7.75
N GLN A 19 2.43 -5.98 -8.56
CA GLN A 19 3.73 -5.55 -8.06
C GLN A 19 3.63 -4.26 -7.24
N ALA A 20 2.80 -3.30 -7.67
CA ALA A 20 2.57 -2.07 -6.92
C ALA A 20 1.90 -2.36 -5.57
N LEU A 21 0.93 -3.27 -5.54
CA LEU A 21 0.25 -3.70 -4.33
C LEU A 21 1.23 -4.34 -3.34
N GLN A 22 2.05 -5.28 -3.80
CA GLN A 22 3.07 -5.93 -2.96
C GLN A 22 4.05 -4.93 -2.34
N ARG A 23 4.56 -3.98 -3.14
CA ARG A 23 5.44 -2.92 -2.62
C ARG A 23 4.73 -2.06 -1.59
N GLN A 24 3.45 -1.77 -1.80
CA GLN A 24 2.67 -0.95 -0.87
C GLN A 24 2.38 -1.70 0.44
N GLU A 25 2.16 -3.01 0.40
CA GLU A 25 2.01 -3.85 1.60
C GLU A 25 3.30 -3.87 2.44
N LEU A 26 4.48 -3.96 1.79
CA LEU A 26 5.76 -3.85 2.48
C LEU A 26 5.92 -2.49 3.18
N ARG A 27 5.59 -1.38 2.51
CA ARG A 27 5.63 -0.03 3.10
C ARG A 27 4.72 0.12 4.31
N VAL A 28 3.51 -0.43 4.25
CA VAL A 28 2.59 -0.45 5.40
C VAL A 28 3.19 -1.26 6.55
N GLY A 29 3.80 -2.41 6.26
CA GLY A 29 4.48 -3.23 7.26
C GLY A 29 5.64 -2.48 7.93
N GLU A 30 6.47 -1.78 7.16
CA GLU A 30 7.57 -0.96 7.68
C GLU A 30 7.06 0.20 8.55
N ALA A 31 6.08 0.97 8.07
CA ALA A 31 5.49 2.06 8.82
C ALA A 31 4.85 1.58 10.13
N GLN A 32 4.19 0.43 10.10
CA GLN A 32 3.61 -0.19 11.28
C GLN A 32 4.68 -0.62 12.28
N ARG A 33 5.77 -1.24 11.82
CA ARG A 33 6.89 -1.63 12.67
C ARG A 33 7.52 -0.42 13.34
N LEU A 34 7.81 0.65 12.59
CA LEU A 34 8.38 1.89 13.13
C LEU A 34 7.47 2.49 14.20
N HIS A 35 6.17 2.62 13.91
CA HIS A 35 5.20 3.15 14.88
C HIS A 35 5.16 2.31 16.17
N GLN A 36 5.18 0.98 16.07
CA GLN A 36 5.20 0.08 17.22
C GLN A 36 6.50 0.19 18.03
N THR A 37 7.65 0.28 17.36
CA THR A 37 8.96 0.47 18.01
C THR A 37 8.98 1.79 18.78
N THR A 38 8.58 2.91 18.17
CA THR A 38 8.57 4.21 18.85
C THR A 38 7.58 4.25 20.02
N LEU A 39 6.43 3.57 19.91
CA LEU A 39 5.50 3.42 21.03
C LEU A 39 6.12 2.65 22.21
N ALA A 40 6.87 1.58 21.93
CA ALA A 40 7.57 0.82 22.94
C ALA A 40 8.67 1.66 23.61
N ASP A 41 9.48 2.36 22.81
CA ASP A 41 10.55 3.25 23.27
C ASP A 41 10.00 4.37 24.15
N HIS A 42 8.89 5.00 23.74
CA HIS A 42 8.21 6.02 24.53
C HIS A 42 7.70 5.47 25.87
N LYS A 43 7.08 4.27 25.86
CA LYS A 43 6.60 3.65 27.10
C LYS A 43 7.75 3.37 28.07
N GLN A 44 8.86 2.82 27.57
CA GLN A 44 10.06 2.57 28.37
C GLN A 44 10.67 3.88 28.88
N TYR A 45 10.78 4.88 28.01
CA TYR A 45 11.34 6.19 28.35
C TYR A 45 10.50 6.89 29.42
N ARG A 46 9.17 6.88 29.30
CA ARG A 46 8.26 7.49 30.27
C ARG A 46 8.40 6.88 31.66
N GLN A 47 8.48 5.55 31.75
CA GLN A 47 8.71 4.85 33.03
C GLN A 47 10.05 5.24 33.65
N TRP A 48 11.13 5.22 32.85
CA TRP A 48 12.45 5.62 33.30
C TRP A 48 12.50 7.10 33.71
N ARG A 49 11.88 7.99 32.93
CA ARG A 49 11.82 9.44 33.17
C ARG A 49 11.16 9.73 34.51
N GLN A 50 10.02 9.09 34.80
CA GLN A 50 9.32 9.24 36.08
C GLN A 50 10.21 8.83 37.26
N ALA A 51 10.91 7.69 37.14
CA ALA A 51 11.84 7.25 38.18
C ALA A 51 13.03 8.20 38.35
N GLN A 52 13.58 8.73 37.26
CA GLN A 52 14.66 9.72 37.33
C GLN A 52 14.21 11.06 37.90
N GLU A 53 13.02 11.54 37.54
CA GLU A 53 12.46 12.78 38.06
C GLU A 53 12.29 12.71 39.58
N THR A 54 11.74 11.58 40.10
CA THR A 54 11.67 11.32 41.53
C THR A 54 13.05 11.27 42.18
N ARG A 55 14.03 10.59 41.56
CA ARG A 55 15.41 10.53 42.08
C ARG A 55 16.04 11.91 42.16
N LEU A 56 15.91 12.72 41.11
CA LEU A 56 16.45 14.08 41.04
C LEU A 56 15.80 14.97 42.11
N PHE A 57 14.49 14.81 42.34
CA PHE A 57 13.77 15.52 43.38
C PHE A 57 14.30 15.18 44.79
N GLU A 58 14.44 13.89 45.11
CA GLU A 58 14.99 13.46 46.41
C GLU A 58 16.44 13.94 46.62
N GLN A 59 17.27 13.92 45.57
CA GLN A 59 18.63 14.47 45.62
C GLN A 59 18.64 15.98 45.90
N CYS A 60 17.75 16.73 45.25
CA CYS A 60 17.61 18.18 45.48
C CYS A 60 17.14 18.47 46.91
N LYS A 61 16.27 17.64 47.47
CA LYS A 61 15.75 17.76 48.84
C LYS A 61 16.80 17.44 49.91
N ALA A 62 17.72 16.51 49.63
CA ALA A 62 18.77 16.10 50.57
C ALA A 62 19.91 17.12 50.71
N GLN A 63 20.00 18.10 49.82
CA GLN A 63 21.03 19.15 49.84
C GLN A 63 20.46 20.46 50.39
N PRO A 64 21.29 21.34 50.99
CA PRO A 64 20.86 22.69 51.34
C PRO A 64 20.45 23.45 50.08
N ILE A 65 19.13 23.64 49.91
CA ILE A 65 18.55 24.22 48.71
C ILE A 65 18.98 25.68 48.61
N ASN A 66 19.68 26.01 47.52
CA ASN A 66 19.89 27.38 47.09
C ASN A 66 19.24 27.59 45.72
N ARG A 67 19.12 28.85 45.30
CA ARG A 67 18.48 29.21 44.03
C ARG A 67 19.13 28.49 42.83
N LYS A 68 20.45 28.39 42.81
CA LYS A 68 21.22 27.78 41.72
C LYS A 68 20.97 26.27 41.62
N THR A 69 20.91 25.56 42.76
CA THR A 69 20.63 24.11 42.77
C THR A 69 19.20 23.83 42.30
N LEU A 70 18.23 24.67 42.67
CA LEU A 70 16.86 24.56 42.20
C LEU A 70 16.74 24.79 40.69
N GLU A 71 17.39 25.83 40.15
CA GLU A 71 17.42 26.12 38.71
C GLU A 71 18.05 24.96 37.92
N GLN A 72 19.14 24.38 38.41
CA GLN A 72 19.77 23.21 37.79
C GLN A 72 18.85 21.99 37.76
N TRP A 73 18.16 21.70 38.86
CA TRP A 73 17.18 20.62 38.93
C TRP A 73 16.04 20.84 37.93
N GLN A 74 15.48 22.06 37.87
CA GLN A 74 14.42 22.42 36.91
C GLN A 74 14.89 22.22 35.47
N GLN A 75 16.11 22.62 35.13
CA GLN A 75 16.67 22.41 33.79
C GLN A 75 16.85 20.93 33.46
N GLN A 76 17.28 20.09 34.41
CA GLN A 76 17.40 18.65 34.20
C GLN A 76 16.04 18.01 33.94
N VAL A 77 15.02 18.34 34.74
CA VAL A 77 13.65 17.85 34.54
C VAL A 77 13.07 18.35 33.22
N ALA A 78 13.31 19.60 32.85
CA ALA A 78 12.86 20.17 31.58
C ALA A 78 13.42 19.37 30.38
N ARG A 79 14.74 19.07 30.38
CA ARG A 79 15.37 18.26 29.32
C ARG A 79 14.79 16.85 29.22
N LEU A 80 14.44 16.24 30.36
CA LEU A 80 13.80 14.92 30.38
C LEU A 80 12.41 14.97 29.72
N ARG A 81 11.60 15.97 30.07
CA ARG A 81 10.26 16.15 29.51
C ARG A 81 10.29 16.55 28.04
N GLU A 82 11.27 17.36 27.63
CA GLU A 82 11.49 17.73 26.22
C GLU A 82 11.75 16.50 25.35
N LYS A 83 12.59 15.57 25.83
CA LYS A 83 12.84 14.31 25.11
C LYS A 83 11.58 13.42 25.04
N GLU A 84 10.75 13.38 26.09
CA GLU A 84 9.47 12.66 26.03
C GLU A 84 8.52 13.28 25.00
N ALA A 85 8.39 14.61 25.00
CA ALA A 85 7.59 15.33 24.02
C ALA A 85 8.07 15.09 22.58
N ALA A 86 9.39 15.03 22.35
CA ALA A 86 9.94 14.68 21.04
C ALA A 86 9.55 13.25 20.59
N LEU A 87 9.51 12.29 21.52
CA LEU A 87 9.04 10.93 21.24
C LEU A 87 7.54 10.90 20.93
N GLU A 88 6.73 11.65 21.69
CA GLU A 88 5.29 11.80 21.42
C GLU A 88 5.02 12.41 20.03
N GLN A 89 5.80 13.42 19.64
CA GLN A 89 5.74 14.01 18.31
C GLN A 89 6.10 12.97 17.24
N THR A 90 7.17 12.21 17.44
CA THR A 90 7.59 11.15 16.50
C THR A 90 6.52 10.08 16.34
N ILE A 91 5.84 9.71 17.44
CA ILE A 91 4.71 8.78 17.42
C ILE A 91 3.58 9.32 16.54
N ALA A 92 3.24 10.60 16.68
CA ALA A 92 2.20 11.24 15.88
C ALA A 92 2.56 11.26 14.38
N GLU A 93 3.81 11.58 14.04
CA GLU A 93 4.32 11.58 12.67
C GLU A 93 4.28 10.17 12.05
N HIS A 94 4.70 9.14 12.81
CA HIS A 94 4.62 7.75 12.35
C HIS A 94 3.18 7.25 12.23
N ALA A 95 2.28 7.66 13.12
CA ALA A 95 0.85 7.34 13.02
C ALA A 95 0.24 7.95 11.76
N GLN A 96 0.55 9.22 11.46
CA GLN A 96 0.11 9.89 10.24
C GLN A 96 0.65 9.20 8.99
N THR A 97 1.94 8.85 8.99
CA THR A 97 2.57 8.11 7.88
C THR A 97 1.89 6.76 7.66
N LEU A 98 1.66 5.99 8.74
CA LEU A 98 0.95 4.71 8.66
C LEU A 98 -0.47 4.87 8.09
N ALA A 99 -1.20 5.92 8.47
CA ALA A 99 -2.52 6.22 7.92
C ALA A 99 -2.46 6.50 6.41
N GLN A 100 -1.48 7.30 5.96
CA GLN A 100 -1.27 7.60 4.54
C GLN A 100 -0.91 6.34 3.74
N GLU A 101 -0.01 5.49 4.24
CA GLU A 101 0.37 4.25 3.56
C GLU A 101 -0.79 3.25 3.50
N ARG A 102 -1.67 3.21 4.51
CA ARG A 102 -2.90 2.40 4.49
C ARG A 102 -3.88 2.90 3.44
N GLU A 103 -4.03 4.21 3.28
CA GLU A 103 -4.89 4.76 2.23
C GLU A 103 -4.32 4.48 0.84
N ARG A 104 -3.01 4.62 0.64
CA ARG A 104 -2.33 4.20 -0.61
C ARG A 104 -2.52 2.72 -0.89
N LEU A 105 -2.47 1.86 0.14
CA LEU A 105 -2.75 0.42 0.00
C LEU A 105 -4.18 0.18 -0.49
N ARG A 106 -5.17 0.88 0.09
CA ARG A 106 -6.56 0.82 -0.35
C ARG A 106 -6.72 1.19 -1.82
N LEU A 107 -6.07 2.27 -2.26
CA LEU A 107 -6.06 2.71 -3.65
C LEU A 107 -5.40 1.68 -4.58
N SER A 108 -4.26 1.10 -4.17
CA SER A 108 -3.58 0.07 -4.96
C SER A 108 -4.42 -1.20 -5.13
N ARG A 109 -5.16 -1.60 -4.10
CA ARG A 109 -6.11 -2.74 -4.19
C ARG A 109 -7.22 -2.46 -5.19
N ARG A 110 -7.79 -1.25 -5.14
CA ARG A 110 -8.81 -0.81 -6.09
C ARG A 110 -8.29 -0.81 -7.54
N GLN A 111 -7.08 -0.29 -7.76
CA GLN A 111 -6.45 -0.29 -9.08
C GLN A 111 -6.23 -1.70 -9.62
N LEU A 112 -5.81 -2.65 -8.78
CA LEU A 112 -5.68 -4.05 -9.17
C LEU A 112 -7.03 -4.64 -9.57
N GLN A 113 -8.07 -4.43 -8.76
CA GLN A 113 -9.41 -4.90 -9.06
C GLN A 113 -9.94 -4.33 -10.38
N GLU A 114 -9.78 -3.03 -10.61
CA GLU A 114 -10.19 -2.36 -11.85
C GLU A 114 -9.41 -2.93 -13.06
N ALA A 115 -8.10 -3.17 -12.92
CA ALA A 115 -7.29 -3.77 -13.98
C ALA A 115 -7.73 -5.20 -14.32
N GLN A 116 -8.05 -6.01 -13.30
CA GLN A 116 -8.54 -7.39 -13.47
C GLN A 116 -9.91 -7.41 -14.16
N GLN A 117 -10.83 -6.53 -13.77
CA GLN A 117 -12.14 -6.39 -14.42
C GLN A 117 -12.00 -6.00 -15.89
N GLN A 118 -11.05 -5.10 -16.21
CA GLN A 118 -10.77 -4.73 -17.61
C GLN A 118 -10.23 -5.92 -18.41
N VAL A 119 -9.36 -6.76 -17.84
CA VAL A 119 -8.91 -7.99 -18.52
C VAL A 119 -10.07 -8.94 -18.77
N ALA A 120 -10.95 -9.15 -17.78
CA ALA A 120 -12.12 -10.02 -17.93
C ALA A 120 -13.03 -9.56 -19.08
N LYS A 121 -13.38 -8.27 -19.13
CA LYS A 121 -14.17 -7.68 -20.21
C LYS A 121 -13.52 -7.86 -21.58
N PHE A 122 -12.21 -7.68 -21.68
CA PHE A 122 -11.50 -7.85 -22.96
C PHE A 122 -11.37 -9.33 -23.37
N ASN A 123 -11.29 -10.27 -22.42
CA ASN A 123 -11.36 -11.70 -22.73
C ASN A 123 -12.72 -12.07 -23.33
N GLU A 124 -13.82 -11.57 -22.76
CA GLU A 124 -15.18 -11.79 -23.29
C GLU A 124 -15.32 -11.25 -24.71
N LEU A 125 -14.90 -10.00 -24.95
CA LEU A 125 -14.90 -9.41 -26.30
C LEU A 125 -14.06 -10.23 -27.29
N ASN A 126 -12.93 -10.77 -26.85
CA ASN A 126 -12.08 -11.59 -27.71
C ASN A 126 -12.70 -12.96 -28.01
N ALA A 127 -13.39 -13.56 -27.06
CA ALA A 127 -14.14 -14.79 -27.29
C ALA A 127 -15.27 -14.57 -28.31
N HIS A 128 -16.03 -13.48 -28.18
CA HIS A 128 -17.08 -13.13 -29.15
C HIS A 128 -16.53 -12.87 -30.55
N ALA A 129 -15.45 -12.08 -30.67
CA ALA A 129 -14.83 -11.80 -31.96
C ALA A 129 -14.33 -13.07 -32.67
N LEU A 130 -13.74 -14.01 -31.92
CA LEU A 130 -13.29 -15.29 -32.46
C LEU A 130 -14.47 -16.17 -32.91
N ALA A 131 -15.57 -16.18 -32.14
CA ALA A 131 -16.76 -16.94 -32.51
C ALA A 131 -17.43 -16.38 -33.78
N GLU A 132 -17.48 -15.06 -33.93
CA GLU A 132 -17.96 -14.39 -35.15
C GLU A 132 -17.08 -14.72 -36.36
N GLU A 133 -15.75 -14.69 -36.19
CA GLU A 133 -14.81 -15.03 -37.26
C GLU A 133 -14.96 -16.49 -37.71
N LEU A 134 -15.14 -17.43 -36.77
CA LEU A 134 -15.41 -18.83 -37.06
C LEU A 134 -16.72 -19.03 -37.82
N MET A 135 -17.83 -18.42 -37.37
CA MET A 135 -19.11 -18.49 -38.06
C MET A 135 -19.03 -17.93 -39.49
N LEU A 136 -18.27 -16.85 -39.70
CA LEU A 136 -18.06 -16.28 -41.04
C LEU A 136 -17.21 -17.17 -41.95
N LEU A 137 -16.25 -17.91 -41.39
CA LEU A 137 -15.47 -18.90 -42.13
C LEU A 137 -16.34 -20.08 -42.54
N GLU A 138 -17.08 -20.67 -41.59
CA GLU A 138 -18.01 -21.79 -41.84
C GLU A 138 -19.05 -21.41 -42.91
N PHE A 139 -19.63 -20.22 -42.83
CA PHE A 139 -20.59 -19.73 -43.82
C PHE A 139 -19.98 -19.59 -45.23
N LYS A 140 -18.73 -19.13 -45.33
CA LYS A 140 -18.04 -19.04 -46.62
C LYS A 140 -17.75 -20.42 -47.21
N GLU A 141 -17.28 -21.35 -46.38
CA GLU A 141 -17.04 -22.73 -46.80
C GLU A 141 -18.32 -23.40 -47.32
N GLU A 142 -19.46 -23.17 -46.68
CA GLU A 142 -20.76 -23.66 -47.16
C GLU A 142 -21.15 -23.04 -48.51
N GLN A 143 -20.95 -21.73 -48.69
CA GLN A 143 -21.22 -21.05 -49.97
C GLN A 143 -20.35 -21.61 -51.10
N GLU A 144 -19.05 -21.79 -50.86
CA GLU A 144 -18.13 -22.36 -51.84
C GLU A 144 -18.57 -23.79 -52.23
N LEU A 145 -18.95 -24.63 -51.27
CA LEU A 145 -19.45 -25.98 -51.53
C LEU A 145 -20.76 -25.98 -52.36
N GLU A 146 -21.68 -25.07 -52.09
CA GLU A 146 -22.88 -24.91 -52.90
C GLU A 146 -22.56 -24.48 -54.34
N GLU A 147 -21.62 -23.56 -54.52
CA GLU A 147 -21.16 -23.12 -55.84
C GLU A 147 -20.54 -24.27 -56.63
N PHE A 148 -19.65 -25.06 -56.00
CA PHE A 148 -19.07 -26.26 -56.61
C PHE A 148 -20.17 -27.24 -57.07
N ARG A 149 -21.13 -27.57 -56.20
CA ARG A 149 -22.25 -28.47 -56.54
C ARG A 149 -23.09 -27.95 -57.71
N ARG A 150 -23.33 -26.64 -57.77
CA ARG A 150 -24.09 -26.01 -58.87
C ARG A 150 -23.31 -26.06 -60.19
N THR A 151 -22.00 -25.85 -60.15
CA THR A 151 -21.16 -25.94 -61.36
C THR A 151 -21.02 -27.38 -61.89
N GLU A 152 -20.92 -28.38 -61.02
CA GLU A 152 -20.92 -29.78 -61.41
C GLU A 152 -22.27 -30.21 -62.00
N ALA A 153 -23.38 -29.74 -61.44
CA ALA A 153 -24.72 -30.05 -61.95
C ALA A 153 -25.04 -29.35 -63.30
N ALA A 154 -24.29 -28.31 -63.66
CA ALA A 154 -24.46 -27.55 -64.90
C ALA A 154 -23.47 -27.96 -66.02
N SER A 155 -22.55 -28.91 -65.74
CA SER A 155 -21.57 -29.47 -66.68
C SER A 155 -22.01 -30.83 -67.20
#